data_AF-A0A7J7LTC2-F1
#
_entry.id   AF-A0A7J7LTC2-F1
#
_cell.length_a   1.000
_cell.length_b   1.000
_cell.length_c   1.000
_cell.angle_alpha   90.00
_cell.angle_beta   90.00
_cell.angle_gamma   90.00
#
_symmetry.space_group_name_H-M   'P 1'
#
loop_
_entity.id
_entity.type
_entity.pdbx_description
1 polymer ?
#
loop_
_entity_poly.entity_id
_entity_poly.type
_entity_poly.pdbx_seq_one_letter_code
_entity_poly.pdbx_strand_id
1 'polypeptide(L)'
;IVALVCNFSAPSDSSTARLKHWEIVALVCNFSAPSDSSTARLKHWEIETLLHEFGHAFHSFLSRTDYRFLRTFAKHYLTGEVIPEEMVESMKGARNMFTTIELQRQIMYAMIDQTLFGELSSSRDTISVVEDLRKFTSWKHVEGTHWHTRFNHLINYGTGYYSYIYAKCLAATIWADVCVKDPLSLTIGTTLRAKLLQHGGAKEVSTLLKDLVGSDDILRYYGKGLVPNLTSLCQEIGLIEDQE
;
A
#
# COMPACT_ATOMS: atom_id res chain seq x y z
N ILE A 1 2.80 -3.89 -20.95
CA ILE A 1 1.65 -4.58 -20.31
C ILE A 1 2.08 -6.00 -20.00
N VAL A 2 2.47 -6.26 -18.76
CA VAL A 2 2.62 -7.63 -18.25
C VAL A 2 1.29 -7.97 -17.58
N ALA A 3 0.65 -9.07 -18.01
CA ALA A 3 -0.53 -9.62 -17.38
C ALA A 3 -0.13 -10.84 -16.54
N LEU A 4 -0.19 -10.72 -15.21
CA LEU A 4 -0.01 -11.86 -14.32
C LEU A 4 -1.39 -12.41 -13.94
N VAL A 5 -1.66 -13.67 -14.25
CA VAL A 5 -2.91 -14.36 -13.87
C VAL A 5 -2.65 -15.19 -12.63
N CYS A 6 -3.22 -14.78 -11.50
CA CYS A 6 -3.16 -15.54 -10.26
C CYS A 6 -4.41 -16.41 -10.10
N ASN A 7 -4.23 -17.69 -9.77
CA ASN A 7 -5.33 -18.64 -9.61
C ASN A 7 -5.37 -19.10 -8.14
N PHE A 8 -6.38 -18.67 -7.38
CA PHE A 8 -6.53 -19.04 -5.98
C PHE A 8 -7.39 -20.30 -5.86
N SER A 9 -6.80 -21.41 -5.39
CA SER A 9 -7.55 -22.63 -5.11
C SER A 9 -8.24 -22.56 -3.75
N ALA A 10 -9.56 -22.74 -3.70
CA ALA A 10 -10.27 -23.01 -2.45
C ALA A 10 -9.93 -24.41 -1.90
N PRO A 11 -9.89 -24.62 -0.57
CA PRO A 11 -9.66 -25.93 0.03
C PRO A 11 -10.69 -26.95 -0.45
N SER A 12 -10.25 -28.19 -0.69
CA SER A 12 -11.12 -29.28 -1.12
C SER A 12 -12.03 -29.74 0.01
N ASP A 13 -13.32 -29.39 -0.05
CA ASP A 13 -14.35 -30.07 0.74
C ASP A 13 -15.10 -31.03 -0.19
N SER A 14 -15.10 -32.32 0.14
CA SER A 14 -15.45 -33.43 -0.75
C SER A 14 -16.95 -33.80 -0.75
N SER A 15 -17.82 -32.97 -0.19
CA SER A 15 -19.20 -33.38 0.09
C SER A 15 -20.31 -32.64 -0.68
N THR A 16 -20.02 -31.63 -1.51
CA THR A 16 -21.04 -31.05 -2.41
C THR A 16 -20.45 -30.65 -3.76
N ALA A 17 -21.01 -31.15 -4.86
CA ALA A 17 -20.70 -30.71 -6.22
C ALA A 17 -21.28 -29.31 -6.46
N ARG A 18 -20.74 -28.28 -5.80
CA ARG A 18 -20.96 -26.89 -6.17
C ARG A 18 -20.05 -26.55 -7.34
N LEU A 19 -20.59 -25.86 -8.35
CA LEU A 19 -19.81 -25.27 -9.44
C LEU A 19 -18.62 -24.49 -8.84
N LYS A 20 -17.41 -24.98 -9.10
CA LYS A 20 -16.17 -24.35 -8.64
C LYS A 20 -15.95 -23.10 -9.50
N HIS A 21 -16.27 -21.92 -8.97
CA HIS A 21 -15.91 -20.66 -9.61
C HIS A 21 -14.46 -20.34 -9.25
N TRP A 22 -13.61 -20.15 -10.25
CA TRP A 22 -12.23 -19.75 -10.06
C TRP A 22 -12.14 -18.23 -10.14
N GLU A 23 -11.58 -17.60 -9.11
CA GLU A 23 -11.28 -16.17 -9.15
C GLU A 23 -10.05 -15.95 -10.02
N ILE A 24 -10.27 -15.25 -11.14
CA ILE A 24 -9.20 -14.84 -12.06
C ILE A 24 -8.91 -13.37 -11.79
N VAL A 25 -7.73 -13.08 -11.26
CA VAL A 25 -7.23 -11.71 -11.09
C VAL A 25 -6.17 -11.46 -12.16
N ALA A 26 -6.31 -10.36 -12.91
CA ALA A 26 -5.33 -9.92 -13.90
C ALA A 26 -4.60 -8.67 -13.39
N LEU A 27 -3.29 -8.81 -13.18
CA LEU A 27 -2.42 -7.70 -12.82
C LEU A 27 -1.95 -6.97 -14.08
N VAL A 28 -2.16 -5.66 -14.20
CA VAL A 28 -1.74 -4.89 -15.38
C VAL A 28 -0.71 -3.82 -14.99
N CYS A 29 0.54 -4.03 -15.37
CA CYS A 29 1.62 -3.08 -15.12
C CYS A 29 2.31 -2.59 -16.41
N ASN A 30 2.78 -1.33 -16.38
CA ASN A 30 3.54 -0.69 -17.47
C ASN A 30 5.00 -0.47 -17.06
N PHE A 31 5.80 -1.53 -17.14
CA PHE A 31 7.24 -1.47 -16.89
C PHE A 31 8.02 -1.04 -18.13
N SER A 32 9.24 -0.57 -17.89
CA SER A 32 10.21 -0.17 -18.91
C SER A 32 10.45 -1.31 -19.90
N ALA A 33 10.40 -0.99 -21.21
CA ALA A 33 10.73 -1.97 -22.24
C ALA A 33 12.21 -2.38 -22.15
N PRO A 34 12.55 -3.65 -22.38
CA PRO A 34 13.96 -4.07 -22.47
C PRO A 34 14.67 -3.28 -23.57
N SER A 35 15.89 -2.82 -23.30
CA SER A 35 16.75 -2.20 -24.33
C SER A 35 17.20 -3.22 -25.38
N ASP A 36 17.41 -4.47 -24.94
CA ASP A 36 17.76 -5.61 -25.77
C ASP A 36 16.72 -6.72 -25.60
N SER A 37 16.37 -7.41 -26.68
CA SER A 37 15.24 -8.36 -26.76
C SER A 37 15.27 -9.58 -25.82
N SER A 38 16.32 -9.76 -25.02
CA SER A 38 16.56 -10.98 -24.23
C SER A 38 16.21 -10.88 -22.75
N THR A 39 16.21 -9.69 -22.12
CA THR A 39 16.03 -9.59 -20.65
C THR A 39 15.34 -8.30 -20.20
N ALA A 40 14.14 -8.42 -19.60
CA ALA A 40 13.47 -7.33 -18.90
C ALA A 40 14.13 -7.09 -17.53
N ARG A 41 14.45 -5.82 -17.23
CA ARG A 41 15.04 -5.40 -15.95
C ARG A 41 14.05 -4.47 -15.24
N LEU A 42 13.73 -4.75 -13.98
CA LEU A 42 12.86 -3.90 -13.16
C LEU A 42 13.69 -3.06 -12.20
N LYS A 43 13.38 -1.76 -12.14
CA LYS A 43 13.87 -0.86 -11.11
C LYS A 43 13.17 -1.17 -9.78
N HIS A 44 13.76 -0.74 -8.66
CA HIS A 44 13.18 -0.97 -7.34
C HIS A 44 11.72 -0.48 -7.22
N TRP A 45 11.44 0.74 -7.69
CA TRP A 45 10.08 1.30 -7.69
C TRP A 45 9.09 0.52 -8.60
N GLU A 46 9.57 -0.15 -9.66
CA GLU A 46 8.74 -1.00 -10.52
C GLU A 46 8.37 -2.31 -9.80
N ILE A 47 9.29 -2.85 -8.98
CA ILE A 47 9.01 -4.00 -8.10
C ILE A 47 8.04 -3.60 -6.99
N GLU A 48 8.23 -2.43 -6.39
CA GLU A 48 7.27 -1.88 -5.43
C GLU A 48 5.89 -1.72 -6.06
N THR A 49 5.81 -1.22 -7.30
CA THR A 49 4.56 -1.11 -8.06
C THR A 49 3.96 -2.49 -8.35
N LEU A 50 4.76 -3.47 -8.77
CA LEU A 50 4.29 -4.84 -8.98
C LEU A 50 3.65 -5.42 -7.71
N LEU A 51 4.33 -5.26 -6.56
CA LEU A 51 3.84 -5.70 -5.26
C LEU A 51 2.64 -4.88 -4.76
N HIS A 52 2.55 -3.59 -5.15
CA HIS A 52 1.40 -2.71 -4.93
C HIS A 52 0.14 -3.26 -5.59
N GLU A 53 0.26 -3.59 -6.87
CA GLU A 53 -0.83 -4.10 -7.67
C GLU A 53 -1.21 -5.53 -7.23
N PHE A 54 -0.26 -6.31 -6.68
CA PHE A 54 -0.51 -7.63 -6.08
C PHE A 54 -1.32 -7.53 -4.77
N GLY A 55 -1.53 -6.31 -4.27
CA GLY A 55 -2.41 -5.93 -3.17
C GLY A 55 -1.76 -4.85 -2.28
N HIS A 56 -2.51 -3.80 -1.91
CA HIS A 56 -1.99 -2.72 -1.06
C HIS A 56 -1.45 -3.18 0.29
N ALA A 57 -2.03 -4.24 0.87
CA ALA A 57 -1.55 -4.85 2.10
C ALA A 57 -0.19 -5.52 1.89
N PHE A 58 -0.05 -6.39 0.88
CA PHE A 58 1.19 -7.11 0.58
C PHE A 58 2.33 -6.18 0.21
N HIS A 59 2.07 -5.05 -0.43
CA HIS A 59 3.08 -4.03 -0.65
C HIS A 59 3.73 -3.60 0.65
N SER A 60 2.97 -3.13 1.65
CA SER A 60 3.57 -2.72 2.92
C SER A 60 4.29 -3.87 3.63
N PHE A 61 3.79 -5.11 3.56
CA PHE A 61 4.49 -6.27 4.16
C PHE A 61 5.79 -6.63 3.42
N LEU A 62 5.76 -6.70 2.09
CA LEU A 62 6.87 -7.22 1.26
C LEU A 62 7.85 -6.14 0.81
N SER A 63 7.45 -4.86 0.80
CA SER A 63 8.34 -3.72 0.49
C SER A 63 9.31 -3.40 1.63
N ARG A 64 9.19 -4.10 2.78
CA ARG A 64 10.12 -3.94 3.90
C ARG A 64 11.48 -4.62 3.72
N THR A 65 11.79 -5.08 2.50
CA THR A 65 13.13 -5.48 2.02
C THR A 65 13.85 -6.45 2.96
N ASP A 66 13.15 -7.51 3.42
CA ASP A 66 13.80 -8.60 4.14
C ASP A 66 14.80 -9.29 3.19
N TYR A 67 16.07 -9.35 3.61
CA TYR A 67 17.15 -9.92 2.80
C TYR A 67 16.86 -11.39 2.42
N ARG A 68 16.24 -12.17 3.32
CA ARG A 68 15.88 -13.57 3.07
C ARG A 68 14.90 -13.71 1.91
N PHE A 69 14.02 -12.73 1.72
CA PHE A 69 13.09 -12.67 0.61
C PHE A 69 13.77 -12.16 -0.67
N LEU A 70 14.49 -11.03 -0.60
CA LEU A 70 15.15 -10.44 -1.76
C LEU A 70 16.12 -11.41 -2.44
N ARG A 71 16.96 -12.12 -1.68
CA ARG A 71 17.94 -13.07 -2.24
C ARG A 71 17.31 -14.24 -3.03
N THR A 72 16.00 -14.47 -2.92
CA THR A 72 15.31 -15.54 -3.67
C THR A 72 15.18 -15.21 -5.16
N PHE A 73 15.05 -13.93 -5.51
CA PHE A 73 14.84 -13.48 -6.89
C PHE A 73 15.80 -12.38 -7.35
N ALA A 74 16.36 -11.58 -6.43
CA ALA A 74 17.32 -10.52 -6.74
C ALA A 74 18.71 -11.14 -6.96
N LYS A 75 18.96 -11.54 -8.21
CA LYS A 75 20.23 -12.10 -8.66
C LYS A 75 20.78 -11.30 -9.83
N HIS A 76 22.09 -11.15 -9.88
CA HIS A 76 22.76 -10.51 -10.99
C HIS A 76 22.49 -11.30 -12.28
N TYR A 77 22.02 -10.63 -13.33
CA TYR A 77 21.50 -11.30 -14.53
C TYR A 77 22.55 -12.12 -15.31
N LEU A 78 23.84 -11.75 -15.25
CA LEU A 78 24.94 -12.51 -15.87
C LEU A 78 25.54 -13.56 -14.92
N THR A 79 26.04 -13.13 -13.76
CA THR A 79 26.77 -13.99 -12.83
C THR A 79 25.86 -14.91 -11.99
N GLY A 80 24.58 -14.58 -11.86
CA GLY A 80 23.64 -15.30 -10.99
C GLY A 80 23.85 -15.06 -9.49
N GLU A 81 24.82 -14.21 -9.11
CA GLU A 81 25.12 -13.88 -7.72
C GLU A 81 23.94 -13.18 -7.06
N VAL A 82 23.68 -13.53 -5.80
CA VAL A 82 22.62 -12.88 -5.01
C VAL A 82 22.99 -11.44 -4.68
N ILE A 83 21.97 -10.59 -4.54
CA ILE A 83 22.16 -9.20 -4.10
C ILE A 83 23.02 -9.15 -2.81
N PRO A 84 24.07 -8.30 -2.73
CA PRO A 84 24.84 -8.14 -1.51
C PRO A 84 24.00 -7.58 -0.37
N GLU A 85 24.20 -8.09 0.85
CA GLU A 85 23.44 -7.65 2.04
C GLU A 85 23.67 -6.16 2.34
N GLU A 86 24.89 -5.66 2.15
CA GLU A 86 25.22 -4.22 2.28
C GLU A 86 24.37 -3.34 1.34
N MET A 87 24.10 -3.83 0.11
CA MET A 87 23.25 -3.11 -0.84
C MET A 87 21.80 -3.07 -0.34
N VAL A 88 21.32 -4.15 0.28
CA VAL A 88 19.97 -4.20 0.87
C VAL A 88 19.86 -3.23 2.06
N GLU A 89 20.88 -3.15 2.91
CA GLU A 89 20.91 -2.16 4.01
C GLU A 89 20.95 -0.73 3.48
N SER A 90 21.72 -0.46 2.43
CA SER A 90 21.72 0.85 1.75
C SER A 90 20.34 1.19 1.18
N MET A 91 19.65 0.24 0.55
CA MET A 91 18.29 0.41 0.04
C MET A 91 17.29 0.73 1.15
N LYS A 92 17.37 0.02 2.29
CA LYS A 92 16.54 0.29 3.47
C LYS A 92 16.75 1.73 3.98
N GLY A 93 18.00 2.18 4.06
CA GLY A 93 18.33 3.55 4.45
C GLY A 93 17.77 4.59 3.48
N ALA A 94 17.95 4.38 2.17
CA ALA A 94 17.48 5.29 1.13
C ALA A 94 15.95 5.43 1.10
N ARG A 95 15.22 4.35 1.38
CA ARG A 95 13.75 4.33 1.42
C ARG A 95 13.19 5.37 2.40
N ASN A 96 13.80 5.49 3.58
CA ASN A 96 13.26 6.34 4.65
C ASN A 96 13.44 7.84 4.37
N MET A 97 14.34 8.22 3.46
CA MET A 97 14.78 9.60 3.22
C MET A 97 13.66 10.57 2.83
N PHE A 98 12.61 10.11 2.15
CA PHE A 98 11.51 10.96 1.66
C PHE A 98 10.12 10.56 2.15
N THR A 99 10.01 9.60 3.05
CA THR A 99 8.73 9.05 3.52
C THR A 99 7.77 10.12 4.05
N THR A 100 8.29 11.10 4.80
CA THR A 100 7.50 12.23 5.32
C THR A 100 6.95 13.12 4.21
N ILE A 101 7.77 13.43 3.22
CA ILE A 101 7.38 14.26 2.06
C ILE A 101 6.33 13.52 1.21
N GLU A 102 6.49 12.21 1.05
CA GLU A 102 5.50 11.38 0.36
C GLU A 102 4.18 11.29 1.11
N LEU A 103 4.21 11.16 2.44
CA LEU A 103 3.00 11.18 3.27
C LEU A 103 2.30 12.54 3.20
N GLN A 104 3.03 13.64 3.29
CA GLN A 104 2.48 15.00 3.14
C GLN A 104 1.78 15.16 1.78
N ARG A 105 2.39 14.64 0.69
CA ARG A 105 1.78 14.62 -0.64
C ARG A 105 0.46 13.83 -0.67
N GLN A 106 0.43 12.64 -0.07
CA GLN A 106 -0.79 11.82 0.03
C GLN A 106 -1.90 12.51 0.82
N ILE A 107 -1.55 13.17 1.94
CA ILE A 107 -2.49 13.98 2.73
C ILE A 107 -3.06 15.10 1.87
N MET A 108 -2.22 15.84 1.16
CA MET A 108 -2.68 16.92 0.28
C MET A 108 -3.65 16.42 -0.80
N TYR A 109 -3.38 15.26 -1.40
CA TYR A 109 -4.27 14.64 -2.38
C TYR A 109 -5.63 14.25 -1.77
N ALA A 110 -5.63 13.67 -0.57
CA ALA A 110 -6.86 13.34 0.15
C ALA A 110 -7.65 14.60 0.52
N MET A 111 -6.97 15.69 0.93
CA MET A 111 -7.63 16.96 1.22
C MET A 111 -8.27 17.58 -0.02
N ILE A 112 -7.59 17.53 -1.19
CA ILE A 112 -8.18 18.01 -2.46
C ILE A 112 -9.44 17.20 -2.77
N ASP A 113 -9.33 15.87 -2.74
CA ASP A 113 -10.43 14.95 -3.03
C ASP A 113 -11.65 15.21 -2.13
N GLN A 114 -11.45 15.27 -0.81
CA GLN A 114 -12.53 15.54 0.15
C GLN A 114 -13.09 16.97 0.04
N THR A 115 -12.27 17.95 -0.30
CA THR A 115 -12.74 19.35 -0.44
C THR A 115 -13.57 19.53 -1.70
N LEU A 116 -13.20 18.85 -2.79
CA LEU A 116 -13.92 18.93 -4.07
C LEU A 116 -15.22 18.10 -4.05
N PHE A 117 -15.25 16.95 -3.37
CA PHE A 117 -16.34 15.98 -3.47
C PHE A 117 -17.06 15.64 -2.16
N GLY A 118 -16.64 16.19 -1.02
CA GLY A 118 -17.25 15.95 0.29
C GLY A 118 -18.59 16.67 0.50
N GLU A 119 -18.82 17.22 1.71
CA GLU A 119 -20.10 17.88 2.03
C GLU A 119 -20.26 19.23 1.31
N LEU A 120 -21.19 19.26 0.34
CA LEU A 120 -21.76 20.42 -0.36
C LEU A 120 -20.76 21.31 -1.12
N SER A 121 -20.83 21.17 -2.46
CA SER A 121 -20.10 21.90 -3.49
C SER A 121 -19.73 23.32 -3.06
N SER A 122 -18.47 23.53 -2.72
CA SER A 122 -17.95 24.89 -2.67
C SER A 122 -18.15 25.49 -4.08
N SER A 123 -18.76 26.67 -4.18
CA SER A 123 -18.83 27.43 -5.44
C SER A 123 -17.45 27.94 -5.90
N ARG A 124 -16.39 27.52 -5.21
CA ARG A 124 -15.01 27.90 -5.49
C ARG A 124 -14.53 27.15 -6.71
N ASP A 125 -13.76 27.84 -7.54
CA ASP A 125 -13.05 27.19 -8.62
C ASP A 125 -12.00 26.20 -8.06
N THR A 126 -11.73 25.15 -8.84
CA THR A 126 -10.84 24.07 -8.43
C THR A 126 -9.38 24.51 -8.29
N ILE A 127 -8.97 25.61 -8.94
CA ILE A 127 -7.60 26.12 -8.87
C ILE A 127 -7.37 26.73 -7.49
N SER A 128 -8.28 27.59 -7.05
CA SER A 128 -8.25 28.21 -5.72
C SER A 128 -8.22 27.18 -4.59
N VAL A 129 -8.97 26.07 -4.74
CA VAL A 129 -8.93 24.97 -3.76
C VAL A 129 -7.53 24.34 -3.68
N VAL A 130 -6.92 24.03 -4.83
CA VAL A 130 -5.57 23.44 -4.86
C VAL A 130 -4.51 24.41 -4.37
N GLU A 131 -4.62 25.68 -4.72
CA GLU A 131 -3.73 26.73 -4.23
C GLU A 131 -3.78 26.85 -2.71
N ASP A 132 -4.97 26.94 -2.14
CA ASP A 132 -5.17 27.01 -0.70
C ASP A 132 -4.59 25.80 0.03
N LEU A 133 -4.80 24.60 -0.51
CA LEU A 133 -4.35 23.36 0.13
C LEU A 133 -2.84 23.16 0.03
N ARG A 134 -2.16 23.78 -0.94
CA ARG A 134 -0.69 23.75 -1.05
C ARG A 134 0.00 24.40 0.14
N LYS A 135 -0.66 25.26 0.91
CA LYS A 135 -0.11 25.84 2.16
C LYS A 135 0.22 24.79 3.22
N PHE A 136 -0.40 23.61 3.16
CA PHE A 136 -0.11 22.48 4.05
C PHE A 136 1.05 21.61 3.56
N THR A 137 1.69 22.00 2.45
CA THR A 137 2.84 21.31 1.88
C THR A 137 4.07 22.20 1.85
N SER A 138 5.24 21.59 1.67
CA SER A 138 6.49 22.34 1.50
C SER A 138 6.62 23.02 0.12
N TRP A 139 5.64 22.87 -0.79
CA TRP A 139 5.68 23.44 -2.14
C TRP A 139 4.54 24.42 -2.39
N LYS A 140 4.89 25.62 -2.87
CA LYS A 140 3.91 26.65 -3.23
C LYS A 140 3.14 26.29 -4.50
N HIS A 141 1.98 26.90 -4.68
CA HIS A 141 1.30 26.91 -5.97
C HIS A 141 2.15 27.67 -6.99
N VAL A 142 2.11 27.22 -8.24
CA VAL A 142 2.76 27.90 -9.36
C VAL A 142 1.65 28.43 -10.25
N GLU A 143 1.58 29.74 -10.40
CA GLU A 143 0.56 30.41 -11.20
C GLU A 143 0.50 29.84 -12.63
N GLY A 144 -0.71 29.72 -13.18
CA GLY A 144 -0.96 29.14 -14.50
C GLY A 144 -0.87 27.61 -14.55
N THR A 145 -0.71 26.91 -13.42
CA THR A 145 -0.70 25.45 -13.38
C THR A 145 -2.04 24.86 -12.94
N HIS A 146 -2.48 23.81 -13.62
CA HIS A 146 -3.73 23.11 -13.34
C HIS A 146 -3.49 21.63 -13.02
N TRP A 147 -2.62 21.36 -12.03
CA TRP A 147 -2.16 20.00 -11.71
C TRP A 147 -3.30 18.99 -11.50
N HIS A 148 -4.38 19.41 -10.84
CA HIS A 148 -5.52 18.53 -10.54
C HIS A 148 -6.24 17.99 -11.78
N THR A 149 -6.12 18.65 -12.94
CA THR A 149 -6.70 18.16 -14.20
C THR A 149 -6.03 16.88 -14.72
N ARG A 150 -4.82 16.58 -14.23
CA ARG A 150 -4.08 15.35 -14.52
C ARG A 150 -4.22 14.30 -13.42
N PHE A 151 -4.95 14.62 -12.34
CA PHE A 151 -5.11 13.73 -11.20
C PHE A 151 -6.32 12.82 -11.41
N ASN A 152 -6.11 11.75 -12.17
CA ASN A 152 -7.18 10.85 -12.64
C ASN A 152 -7.99 10.19 -11.50
N HIS A 153 -7.40 10.06 -10.30
CA HIS A 153 -8.12 9.53 -9.13
C HIS A 153 -9.34 10.36 -8.75
N LEU A 154 -9.37 11.66 -9.07
CA LEU A 154 -10.56 12.49 -8.82
C LEU A 154 -11.79 12.03 -9.63
N ILE A 155 -11.61 11.30 -10.73
CA ILE A 155 -12.72 10.90 -11.61
C ILE A 155 -13.29 9.54 -11.20
N ASN A 156 -12.42 8.54 -11.03
CA ASN A 156 -12.85 7.16 -10.78
C ASN A 156 -12.83 6.77 -9.29
N TYR A 157 -12.22 7.62 -8.44
CA TYR A 157 -11.98 7.33 -7.03
C TYR A 157 -12.30 8.55 -6.13
N GLY A 158 -13.14 9.45 -6.64
CA GLY A 158 -13.59 10.65 -5.94
C GLY A 158 -14.20 10.30 -4.59
N THR A 159 -13.94 11.11 -3.57
CA THR A 159 -14.26 10.88 -2.14
C THR A 159 -13.53 9.71 -1.47
N GLY A 160 -12.70 8.96 -2.21
CA GLY A 160 -12.04 7.76 -1.72
C GLY A 160 -10.55 7.91 -1.42
N TYR A 161 -9.88 9.00 -1.83
CA TYR A 161 -8.41 9.02 -1.87
C TYR A 161 -7.73 8.85 -0.50
N TYR A 162 -8.41 9.26 0.58
CA TYR A 162 -7.93 9.05 1.96
C TYR A 162 -7.71 7.58 2.31
N SER A 163 -8.33 6.64 1.58
CA SER A 163 -8.19 5.20 1.80
C SER A 163 -6.74 4.71 1.66
N TYR A 164 -5.91 5.36 0.84
CA TYR A 164 -4.48 5.05 0.72
C TYR A 164 -3.74 5.30 2.04
N ILE A 165 -4.05 6.41 2.71
CA ILE A 165 -3.46 6.74 4.02
C ILE A 165 -3.97 5.76 5.07
N TYR A 166 -5.26 5.42 5.03
CA TYR A 166 -5.84 4.43 5.95
C TYR A 166 -5.18 3.07 5.80
N ALA A 167 -5.03 2.59 4.56
CA ALA A 167 -4.35 1.34 4.27
C ALA A 167 -2.91 1.34 4.77
N LYS A 168 -2.17 2.45 4.60
CA LYS A 168 -0.81 2.60 5.16
C LYS A 168 -0.79 2.48 6.68
N CYS A 169 -1.71 3.13 7.38
CA CYS A 169 -1.79 3.06 8.84
C CYS A 169 -2.08 1.63 9.31
N LEU A 170 -3.10 0.99 8.74
CA LEU A 170 -3.46 -0.38 9.08
C LEU A 170 -2.33 -1.36 8.78
N ALA A 171 -1.65 -1.22 7.64
CA ALA A 171 -0.55 -2.09 7.28
C ALA A 171 0.71 -1.87 8.14
N ALA A 172 0.93 -0.66 8.65
CA ALA A 172 1.98 -0.40 9.64
C ALA A 172 1.68 -1.10 10.97
N THR A 173 0.44 -1.02 11.47
CA THR A 173 0.04 -1.70 12.70
C THR A 173 0.09 -3.21 12.57
N ILE A 174 -0.50 -3.80 11.52
CA ILE A 174 -0.44 -5.25 11.33
C ILE A 174 1.02 -5.72 11.17
N TRP A 175 1.88 -4.93 10.52
CA TRP A 175 3.30 -5.27 10.45
C TRP A 175 3.96 -5.31 11.83
N ALA A 176 3.81 -4.24 12.60
CA ALA A 176 4.41 -4.10 13.92
C ALA A 176 3.93 -5.21 14.86
N ASP A 177 2.64 -5.52 14.86
CA ASP A 177 2.05 -6.40 15.87
C ASP A 177 2.05 -7.88 15.45
N VAL A 178 2.03 -8.17 14.15
CA VAL A 178 1.85 -9.54 13.64
C VAL A 178 3.07 -10.05 12.89
N CYS A 179 3.72 -9.23 12.07
CA CYS A 179 4.70 -9.73 11.10
C CYS A 179 6.16 -9.49 11.48
N VAL A 180 6.47 -8.44 12.24
CA VAL A 180 7.85 -7.96 12.45
C VAL A 180 8.80 -9.04 12.99
N LYS A 181 8.28 -9.95 13.83
CA LYS A 181 9.08 -11.02 14.45
C LYS A 181 9.63 -12.02 13.44
N ASP A 182 8.81 -12.41 12.46
CA ASP A 182 9.24 -13.29 11.37
C ASP A 182 8.31 -13.13 10.14
N PRO A 183 8.62 -12.19 9.23
CA PRO A 183 7.75 -11.88 8.10
C PRO A 183 7.62 -13.00 7.07
N LEU A 184 8.46 -14.05 7.14
CA LEU A 184 8.42 -15.22 6.26
C LEU A 184 7.82 -16.46 6.94
N SER A 185 7.24 -16.31 8.14
CA SER A 185 6.61 -17.41 8.85
C SER A 185 5.36 -17.92 8.13
N LEU A 186 5.33 -19.21 7.81
CA LEU A 186 4.14 -19.87 7.26
C LEU A 186 2.95 -19.77 8.21
N THR A 187 3.19 -19.82 9.52
CA THR A 187 2.14 -19.70 10.54
C THR A 187 1.52 -18.30 10.48
N ILE A 188 2.33 -17.24 10.44
CA ILE A 188 1.84 -15.87 10.29
C ILE A 188 1.08 -15.70 8.97
N GLY A 189 1.62 -16.20 7.86
CA GLY A 189 0.95 -16.16 6.56
C GLY A 189 -0.40 -16.90 6.56
N THR A 190 -0.49 -18.05 7.23
CA THR A 190 -1.74 -18.82 7.39
C THR A 190 -2.75 -18.05 8.22
N THR A 191 -2.31 -17.40 9.31
CA THR A 191 -3.16 -16.54 10.14
C THR A 191 -3.68 -15.34 9.36
N LEU A 192 -2.83 -14.63 8.61
CA LEU A 192 -3.23 -13.50 7.75
C LEU A 192 -4.28 -13.94 6.72
N ARG A 193 -4.06 -15.08 6.06
CA ARG A 193 -5.03 -15.63 5.12
C ARG A 193 -6.36 -15.95 5.79
N ALA A 194 -6.32 -16.68 6.91
CA ALA A 194 -7.50 -17.19 7.58
C ALA A 194 -8.31 -16.09 8.28
N LYS A 195 -7.65 -15.11 8.90
CA LYS A 195 -8.33 -14.08 9.70
C LYS A 195 -8.68 -12.82 8.91
N LEU A 196 -8.00 -12.54 7.80
CA LEU A 196 -8.22 -11.30 7.04
C LEU A 196 -8.59 -11.59 5.58
N LEU A 197 -7.70 -12.21 4.80
CA LEU A 197 -7.83 -12.23 3.34
C LEU A 197 -8.98 -13.10 2.82
N GLN A 198 -9.18 -14.29 3.40
CA GLN A 198 -10.16 -15.26 2.87
C GLN A 198 -11.62 -14.79 2.95
N HIS A 199 -11.88 -13.73 3.74
CA HIS A 199 -13.22 -13.24 3.98
C HIS A 199 -13.66 -12.19 2.96
N GLY A 200 -12.73 -11.57 2.23
CA GLY A 200 -13.04 -10.46 1.33
C GLY A 200 -13.91 -9.40 2.01
N GLY A 201 -14.96 -8.94 1.31
CA GLY A 201 -15.96 -8.02 1.86
C GLY A 201 -17.10 -8.69 2.66
N ALA A 202 -17.05 -10.00 2.92
CA ALA A 202 -18.15 -10.73 3.55
C ALA A 202 -18.20 -10.59 5.09
N LYS A 203 -17.18 -9.97 5.70
CA LYS A 203 -17.12 -9.68 7.13
C LYS A 203 -16.73 -8.23 7.37
N GLU A 204 -17.23 -7.68 8.47
CA GLU A 204 -16.90 -6.32 8.90
C GLU A 204 -15.39 -6.15 9.12
N VAL A 205 -14.82 -5.13 8.48
CA VAL A 205 -13.37 -4.86 8.49
C VAL A 205 -12.86 -4.66 9.91
N SER A 206 -13.62 -3.98 10.77
CA SER A 206 -13.23 -3.78 12.18
C SER A 206 -13.10 -5.10 12.94
N THR A 207 -14.01 -6.05 12.71
CA THR A 207 -13.94 -7.39 13.30
C THR A 207 -12.73 -8.17 12.79
N LEU A 208 -12.47 -8.13 11.48
CA LEU A 208 -11.32 -8.83 10.88
C LEU A 208 -9.99 -8.32 11.46
N LEU A 209 -9.83 -7.01 11.57
CA LEU A 209 -8.60 -6.38 12.05
C LEU A 209 -8.37 -6.63 13.53
N LYS A 210 -9.43 -6.55 14.36
CA LYS A 210 -9.35 -6.85 15.80
C LYS A 210 -9.01 -8.31 16.05
N ASP A 211 -9.60 -9.25 15.32
CA ASP A 211 -9.28 -10.68 15.46
C ASP A 211 -7.84 -10.99 14.99
N LEU A 212 -7.37 -10.32 13.94
CA LEU A 212 -6.01 -10.50 13.44
C LEU A 212 -4.95 -9.98 14.41
N VAL A 213 -5.10 -8.72 14.87
CA VAL A 213 -4.10 -8.05 15.71
C VAL A 213 -4.25 -8.41 17.19
N GLY A 214 -5.45 -8.78 17.62
CA GLY A 214 -5.75 -9.08 19.02
C GLY A 214 -5.89 -7.84 19.90
N SER A 215 -6.02 -6.65 19.30
CA SER A 215 -6.24 -5.38 20.01
C SER A 215 -7.37 -4.57 19.36
N ASP A 216 -8.14 -3.89 20.20
CA ASP A 216 -9.13 -2.90 19.78
C ASP A 216 -8.49 -1.60 19.28
N ASP A 217 -7.21 -1.37 19.59
CA ASP A 217 -6.53 -0.10 19.32
C ASP A 217 -6.22 0.15 17.85
N ILE A 218 -6.26 -0.87 16.98
CA ILE A 218 -5.97 -0.72 15.54
C ILE A 218 -6.94 0.25 14.84
N LEU A 219 -8.16 0.40 15.37
CA LEU A 219 -9.20 1.25 14.83
C LEU A 219 -9.96 1.95 15.97
N ARG A 220 -10.21 3.24 15.82
CA ARG A 220 -11.09 4.00 16.70
C ARG A 220 -12.32 4.46 15.94
N TYR A 221 -13.45 4.55 16.64
CA TYR A 221 -14.66 5.17 16.09
C TYR A 221 -14.65 6.67 16.38
N TYR A 222 -14.90 7.48 15.36
CA TYR A 222 -15.12 8.91 15.49
C TYR A 222 -16.43 9.26 14.79
N GLY A 223 -17.48 9.52 15.59
CA GLY A 223 -18.84 9.64 15.07
C GLY A 223 -19.27 8.33 14.38
N LYS A 224 -19.60 8.41 13.08
CA LYS A 224 -19.94 7.25 12.24
C LYS A 224 -18.75 6.69 11.45
N GLY A 225 -17.58 7.34 11.53
CA GLY A 225 -16.38 6.97 10.79
C GLY A 225 -15.46 6.05 11.58
N LEU A 226 -14.72 5.21 10.85
CA LEU A 226 -13.58 4.45 11.37
C LEU A 226 -12.30 5.27 11.16
N VAL A 227 -11.42 5.32 12.15
CA VAL A 227 -10.12 6.02 12.07
C VAL A 227 -9.02 5.04 12.48
N PRO A 228 -8.08 4.69 11.58
CA PRO A 228 -6.94 3.85 11.90
C PRO A 228 -6.04 4.46 12.98
N ASN A 229 -5.43 3.58 13.77
CA ASN A 229 -4.34 3.97 14.63
C ASN A 229 -3.15 4.47 13.81
N LEU A 230 -2.59 5.61 14.20
CA LEU A 230 -1.47 6.23 13.48
C LEU A 230 -0.10 5.88 14.09
N THR A 231 -0.05 5.33 15.31
CA THR A 231 1.17 5.17 16.10
C THR A 231 2.25 4.40 15.34
N SER A 232 1.93 3.19 14.85
CA SER A 232 2.91 2.35 14.16
C SER A 232 3.44 3.00 12.88
N LEU A 233 2.58 3.71 12.13
CA LEU A 233 3.01 4.45 10.94
C LEU A 233 3.92 5.61 11.33
N CYS A 234 3.55 6.40 12.34
CA CYS A 234 4.33 7.53 12.80
C CYS A 234 5.71 7.11 13.35
N GLN A 235 5.81 6.00 14.09
CA GLN A 235 7.08 5.41 14.52
C GLN A 235 7.91 4.98 13.30
N GLU A 236 7.29 4.28 12.34
CA GLU A 236 7.98 3.80 11.13
C GLU A 236 8.62 4.94 10.31
N ILE A 237 7.98 6.10 10.25
CA ILE A 237 8.51 7.27 9.52
C ILE A 237 9.26 8.28 10.41
N GLY A 238 9.47 7.96 11.69
CA GLY A 238 10.24 8.80 12.61
C GLY A 238 9.57 10.11 13.04
N LEU A 239 8.23 10.15 13.10
CA LEU A 239 7.47 11.31 13.60
C LEU A 239 7.19 11.27 15.11
N ILE A 240 7.32 10.10 15.75
CA ILE A 240 7.16 9.90 17.19
C ILE A 240 8.38 9.11 17.65
N GLU A 241 9.07 9.61 18.68
CA GLU A 241 10.13 8.86 19.37
C GLU A 241 9.50 7.83 20.30
N ASP A 242 10.15 6.68 20.47
CA ASP A 242 9.71 5.70 21.47
C ASP A 242 9.72 6.37 22.85
N GLN A 243 8.59 6.32 23.56
CA GLN A 243 8.58 6.71 24.97
C GLN A 243 9.37 5.65 25.73
N GLU A 244 10.62 5.97 26.08
CA GLU A 244 11.40 5.23 27.09
C GLU A 244 10.70 5.21 28.45
#